data_AF-A0AAN7TMV0-F1
#
_entry.id   AF-A0AAN7TMV0-F1
#
_cell.length_a   1.000
_cell.length_b   1.000
_cell.length_c   1.000
_cell.angle_alpha   90.00
_cell.angle_beta   90.00
_cell.angle_gamma   90.00
#
_symmetry.space_group_name_H-M   'P 1'
#
loop_
_entity.id
_entity.type
_entity.pdbx_description
1 polymer ?
#
loop_
_entity_poly.entity_id
_entity_poly.type
_entity_poly.pdbx_seq_one_letter_code
_entity_poly.pdbx_strand_id
1 'polypeptide(L)'
;MASTVPSQQISYTTIALATTGVIASAGLAYALYFDYRRRNDIEFRKQLRKQHKKVHKTLEAEAQAAQAGQKDRIRSVVEAANEEGFPKDPEETEGYFMQEVARGEAMCTDGSDPVDAALCFYKALKVYPQPRELISIYDKTVPKVRRINICSDTEFFANADVQPILDILAEMIAVDPDIHVSGSSSDAGHPTVE
;
A
#
# COMPACT_ATOMS: atom_id res chain seq x y z
N MET A 1 -89.57 29.58 15.23
CA MET A 1 -88.60 29.62 14.12
C MET A 1 -87.63 28.46 14.30
N ALA A 2 -87.81 27.37 13.55
CA ALA A 2 -86.97 26.19 13.68
C ALA A 2 -85.70 26.38 12.84
N SER A 3 -84.56 26.51 13.52
CA SER A 3 -83.24 26.57 12.89
C SER A 3 -82.90 25.17 12.36
N THR A 4 -82.97 24.97 11.05
CA THR A 4 -82.52 23.74 10.42
C THR A 4 -81.00 23.78 10.31
N VAL A 5 -80.32 23.07 11.20
CA VAL A 5 -78.88 22.83 11.10
C VAL A 5 -78.66 21.81 9.97
N PRO A 6 -77.87 22.11 8.91
CA PRO A 6 -77.61 21.13 7.88
C PRO A 6 -76.79 19.98 8.46
N SER A 7 -77.37 18.77 8.45
CA SER A 7 -76.68 17.51 8.69
C SER A 7 -75.74 17.24 7.52
N GLN A 8 -74.46 17.63 7.65
CA GLN A 8 -73.46 17.39 6.62
C GLN A 8 -73.08 15.91 6.58
N GLN A 9 -73.59 15.19 5.59
CA GLN A 9 -73.24 13.80 5.31
C GLN A 9 -71.80 13.76 4.78
N ILE A 10 -70.88 13.17 5.55
CA ILE A 10 -69.47 13.07 5.17
C ILE A 10 -69.35 12.01 4.06
N SER A 11 -68.85 12.41 2.89
CA SER A 11 -68.65 11.50 1.76
C SER A 11 -67.48 10.54 2.02
N TYR A 12 -67.63 9.27 1.66
CA TYR A 12 -66.57 8.26 1.73
C TYR A 12 -65.31 8.67 0.96
N THR A 13 -65.45 9.41 -0.14
CA THR A 13 -64.33 9.97 -0.90
C THR A 13 -63.52 10.99 -0.09
N THR A 14 -64.21 11.81 0.72
CA THR A 14 -63.56 12.77 1.63
C THR A 14 -62.78 12.04 2.73
N ILE A 15 -63.34 10.96 3.27
CA ILE A 15 -62.66 10.12 4.26
C ILE A 15 -61.42 9.46 3.64
N ALA A 16 -61.55 8.88 2.44
CA ALA A 16 -60.43 8.23 1.73
C ALA A 16 -59.31 9.21 1.36
N LEU A 17 -59.63 10.43 0.92
CA LEU A 17 -58.65 11.47 0.63
C LEU A 17 -57.95 11.96 1.90
N ALA A 18 -58.69 12.14 2.99
CA ALA A 18 -58.12 12.55 4.26
C ALA A 18 -57.17 11.50 4.83
N THR A 19 -57.54 10.22 4.81
CA THR A 19 -56.68 9.14 5.33
C THR A 19 -55.42 8.95 4.49
N THR A 20 -55.53 9.00 3.16
CA THR A 20 -54.36 8.91 2.27
C THR A 20 -53.41 10.10 2.45
N GLY A 21 -53.95 11.31 2.63
CA GLY A 21 -53.14 12.50 2.94
C GLY A 21 -52.38 12.37 4.27
N VAL A 22 -53.01 11.83 5.31
CA VAL A 22 -52.36 11.59 6.61
C VAL A 22 -51.26 10.54 6.50
N ILE A 23 -51.50 9.44 5.78
CA ILE A 23 -50.49 8.38 5.60
C ILE A 23 -49.30 8.91 4.78
N ALA A 24 -49.55 9.63 3.69
CA ALA A 24 -48.50 10.19 2.85
C ALA A 24 -47.64 11.21 3.62
N SER A 25 -48.27 12.10 4.39
CA SER A 25 -47.55 13.08 5.21
C SER A 25 -46.76 12.44 6.35
N ALA A 26 -47.31 11.42 7.02
CA ALA A 26 -46.58 10.65 8.03
C ALA A 26 -45.37 9.92 7.42
N GLY A 27 -45.51 9.33 6.22
CA GLY A 27 -44.42 8.70 5.50
C GLY A 27 -43.29 9.67 5.14
N LEU A 28 -43.63 10.85 4.62
CA LEU A 28 -42.66 11.91 4.31
C LEU A 28 -41.98 12.44 5.58
N ALA A 29 -42.74 12.69 6.65
CA ALA A 29 -42.18 13.14 7.92
C ALA A 29 -41.22 12.10 8.51
N TYR A 30 -41.56 10.81 8.44
CA TYR A 30 -40.67 9.74 8.89
C TYR A 30 -39.41 9.63 8.01
N ALA A 31 -39.53 9.77 6.69
CA ALA A 31 -38.37 9.77 5.80
C ALA A 31 -37.40 10.92 6.12
N LEU A 32 -37.92 12.12 6.36
CA LEU A 32 -37.12 13.28 6.77
C LEU A 32 -36.47 13.07 8.15
N TYR A 33 -37.24 12.57 9.13
CA TYR A 33 -36.71 12.22 10.45
C TYR A 33 -35.62 11.16 10.37
N PHE A 34 -35.82 10.14 9.54
CA PHE A 34 -34.88 9.04 9.38
C PHE A 34 -33.56 9.50 8.74
N ASP A 35 -33.59 10.33 7.69
CA ASP A 35 -32.36 10.88 7.11
C ASP A 35 -31.65 11.85 8.09
N TYR A 36 -32.41 12.65 8.85
CA TYR A 36 -31.85 13.50 9.92
C TYR A 36 -31.16 12.67 11.01
N ARG A 37 -31.80 11.60 11.49
CA ARG A 37 -31.24 10.70 12.50
C ARG A 37 -29.98 10.01 11.99
N ARG A 38 -29.96 9.57 10.72
CA ARG A 38 -28.77 8.97 10.10
C ARG A 38 -27.58 9.92 10.07
N ARG A 39 -27.79 11.21 9.79
CA ARG A 39 -26.71 12.20 9.68
C ARG A 39 -26.18 12.70 11.02
N ASN A 40 -27.01 12.69 12.08
CA ASN A 40 -26.67 13.28 13.38
C ASN A 40 -26.30 12.28 14.47
N ASP A 41 -26.26 10.98 14.19
CA ASP A 41 -25.87 9.98 15.18
C ASP A 41 -24.36 10.00 15.46
N ILE A 42 -23.98 10.49 16.65
CA ILE A 42 -22.60 10.57 17.13
C ILE A 42 -22.02 9.18 17.35
N GLU A 43 -22.84 8.21 17.77
CA GLU A 43 -22.39 6.85 18.05
C GLU A 43 -21.96 6.16 16.75
N PHE A 44 -22.75 6.30 15.68
CA PHE A 44 -22.43 5.77 14.36
C PHE A 44 -21.08 6.29 13.84
N ARG A 45 -20.82 7.59 13.95
CA ARG A 45 -19.52 8.18 13.53
C ARG A 45 -18.36 7.65 14.36
N LYS A 46 -18.56 7.45 15.67
CA LYS A 46 -17.55 6.85 16.55
C LYS A 46 -17.29 5.38 16.17
N GLN A 47 -18.33 4.61 15.87
CA GLN A 47 -18.21 3.22 15.41
C GLN A 47 -17.48 3.14 14.06
N LEU A 48 -17.81 4.01 13.10
CA LEU A 48 -17.16 4.07 11.80
C LEU A 48 -15.67 4.42 11.92
N ARG A 49 -15.31 5.41 12.74
CA ARG A 49 -13.89 5.73 13.03
C ARG A 49 -13.16 4.56 13.69
N LYS A 50 -13.80 3.85 14.63
CA LYS A 50 -13.24 2.64 15.24
C LYS A 50 -13.04 1.54 14.21
N GLN A 51 -14.00 1.32 13.31
CA GLN A 51 -13.90 0.34 12.23
C GLN A 51 -12.78 0.69 11.25
N HIS A 52 -12.71 1.94 10.76
CA HIS A 52 -11.60 2.40 9.92
C HIS A 52 -10.24 2.22 10.60
N LYS A 53 -10.12 2.58 11.88
CA LYS A 53 -8.87 2.39 12.64
C LYS A 53 -8.51 0.90 12.78
N LYS A 54 -9.50 0.02 12.99
CA LYS A 54 -9.28 -1.43 13.03
C LYS A 54 -8.82 -1.95 11.68
N VAL A 55 -9.51 -1.60 10.60
CA VAL A 55 -9.14 -1.99 9.23
C VAL A 55 -7.75 -1.48 8.87
N HIS A 56 -7.43 -0.23 9.17
CA HIS A 56 -6.09 0.31 8.94
C HIS A 56 -5.03 -0.47 9.71
N LYS A 57 -5.27 -0.71 11.02
CA LYS A 57 -4.33 -1.46 11.86
C LYS A 57 -4.17 -2.91 11.39
N THR A 58 -5.25 -3.57 10.94
CA THR A 58 -5.14 -4.94 10.40
C THR A 58 -4.41 -4.95 9.07
N LEU A 59 -4.68 -4.01 8.16
CA LEU A 59 -3.95 -3.88 6.90
C LEU A 59 -2.46 -3.60 7.13
N GLU A 60 -2.12 -2.72 8.07
CA GLU A 60 -0.72 -2.46 8.46
C GLU A 60 -0.06 -3.71 9.06
N ALA A 61 -0.75 -4.42 9.95
CA ALA A 61 -0.22 -5.64 10.56
C ALA A 61 -0.06 -6.78 9.54
N GLU A 62 -1.01 -6.94 8.62
CA GLU A 62 -0.95 -7.90 7.51
C GLU A 62 0.17 -7.55 6.53
N ALA A 63 0.35 -6.27 6.20
CA ALA A 63 1.47 -5.80 5.38
C ALA A 63 2.81 -6.06 6.06
N GLN A 64 2.94 -5.78 7.37
CA GLN A 64 4.14 -6.06 8.14
C GLN A 64 4.43 -7.57 8.25
N ALA A 65 3.40 -8.40 8.43
CA ALA A 65 3.55 -9.85 8.47
C ALA A 65 3.94 -10.43 7.10
N ALA A 66 3.35 -9.92 6.02
CA ALA A 66 3.73 -10.29 4.65
C ALA A 66 5.16 -9.87 4.34
N GLN A 67 5.57 -8.66 4.76
CA GLN A 67 6.95 -8.21 4.67
C GLN A 67 7.87 -9.14 5.44
N ALA A 68 7.59 -9.47 6.71
CA ALA A 68 8.42 -10.38 7.50
C ALA A 68 8.65 -11.74 6.82
N GLY A 69 7.60 -12.35 6.26
CA GLY A 69 7.74 -13.60 5.49
C GLY A 69 8.56 -13.44 4.21
N GLN A 70 8.52 -12.26 3.58
CA GLN A 70 9.38 -11.93 2.45
C GLN A 70 10.85 -11.75 2.88
N LYS A 71 11.12 -11.13 4.04
CA LYS A 71 12.48 -10.98 4.59
C LYS A 71 13.14 -12.34 4.84
N ASP A 72 12.40 -13.28 5.42
CA ASP A 72 12.91 -14.63 5.69
C ASP A 72 13.28 -15.36 4.40
N ARG A 73 12.46 -15.22 3.35
CA ARG A 73 12.79 -15.73 2.01
C ARG A 73 14.06 -15.09 1.47
N ILE A 74 14.14 -13.76 1.49
CA ILE A 74 15.30 -13.00 1.01
C ILE A 74 16.57 -13.49 1.72
N ARG A 75 16.54 -13.61 3.05
CA ARG A 75 17.68 -14.11 3.83
C ARG A 75 18.11 -15.50 3.39
N SER A 76 17.16 -16.43 3.21
CA SER A 76 17.48 -17.80 2.79
C SER A 76 18.14 -17.86 1.41
N VAL A 77 17.73 -17.01 0.47
CA VAL A 77 18.32 -17.06 -0.88
C VAL A 77 19.65 -16.31 -0.95
N VAL A 78 19.83 -15.24 -0.16
CA VAL A 78 21.15 -14.60 -0.01
C VAL A 78 22.15 -15.56 0.61
N GLU A 79 21.75 -16.30 1.64
CA GLU A 79 22.59 -17.32 2.27
C GLU A 79 22.97 -18.42 1.26
N ALA A 80 22.00 -18.94 0.49
CA ALA A 80 22.28 -19.92 -0.56
C ALA A 80 23.21 -19.37 -1.66
N ALA A 81 23.07 -18.10 -2.05
CA ALA A 81 23.96 -17.47 -3.03
C ALA A 81 25.38 -17.29 -2.49
N ASN A 82 25.52 -16.99 -1.20
CA ASN A 82 26.81 -16.87 -0.55
C ASN A 82 27.52 -18.23 -0.40
N GLU A 83 26.76 -19.32 -0.21
CA GLU A 83 27.28 -20.70 -0.19
C GLU A 83 27.78 -21.18 -1.57
N GLU A 84 27.12 -20.78 -2.66
CA GLU A 84 27.50 -21.14 -4.05
C GLU A 84 28.91 -20.64 -4.40
N GLY A 85 29.35 -19.55 -3.77
CA GLY A 85 30.66 -18.94 -3.97
C GLY A 85 30.75 -18.16 -5.29
N PHE A 86 31.72 -17.25 -5.35
CA PHE A 86 31.90 -16.35 -6.50
C PHE A 86 33.21 -16.64 -7.25
N PRO A 87 33.24 -16.52 -8.59
CA PRO A 87 34.47 -16.58 -9.37
C PRO A 87 35.48 -15.55 -8.84
N LYS A 88 36.77 -15.93 -8.76
CA LYS A 88 37.85 -15.06 -8.28
C LYS A 88 38.78 -14.57 -9.39
N ASP A 89 38.67 -15.16 -10.58
CA ASP A 89 39.49 -14.80 -11.73
C ASP A 89 38.87 -13.60 -12.47
N PRO A 90 39.64 -12.55 -12.81
CA PRO A 90 39.08 -11.34 -13.39
C PRO A 90 38.34 -11.57 -14.71
N GLU A 91 38.80 -12.49 -15.55
CA GLU A 91 38.15 -12.78 -16.85
C GLU A 91 36.79 -13.48 -16.66
N GLU A 92 36.72 -14.47 -15.75
CA GLU A 92 35.47 -15.15 -15.40
C GLU A 92 34.50 -14.23 -14.62
N THR A 93 35.03 -13.31 -13.83
CA THR A 93 34.25 -12.36 -13.02
C THR A 93 33.48 -11.38 -13.90
N GLU A 94 34.11 -10.84 -14.95
CA GLU A 94 33.44 -9.95 -15.92
C GLU A 94 32.34 -10.70 -16.71
N GLY A 95 32.62 -11.95 -17.12
CA GLY A 95 31.63 -12.80 -17.80
C GLY A 95 30.41 -13.11 -16.92
N TYR A 96 30.67 -13.47 -15.66
CA TYR A 96 29.62 -13.74 -14.67
C TYR A 96 28.77 -12.49 -14.38
N PHE A 97 29.40 -11.33 -14.23
CA PHE A 97 28.72 -10.04 -14.07
C PHE A 97 27.75 -9.77 -15.23
N MET A 98 28.23 -9.85 -16.46
CA MET A 98 27.40 -9.57 -17.64
C MET A 98 26.23 -10.54 -17.77
N GLN A 99 26.45 -11.81 -17.41
CA GLN A 99 25.42 -12.84 -17.41
C GLN A 99 24.32 -12.57 -16.36
N GLU A 100 24.71 -12.25 -15.12
CA GLU A 100 23.77 -11.97 -14.03
C GLU A 100 22.98 -10.67 -14.28
N VAL A 101 23.61 -9.62 -14.83
CA VAL A 101 22.89 -8.39 -15.20
C VAL A 101 21.90 -8.66 -16.32
N ALA A 102 22.30 -9.35 -17.39
CA ALA A 102 21.39 -9.69 -18.49
C ALA A 102 20.20 -10.56 -18.01
N ARG A 103 20.46 -11.50 -17.08
CA ARG A 103 19.42 -12.34 -16.47
C ARG A 103 18.47 -11.51 -15.59
N GLY A 104 19.01 -10.63 -14.75
CA GLY A 104 18.23 -9.74 -13.89
C GLY A 104 17.35 -8.77 -14.68
N GLU A 105 17.87 -8.22 -15.78
CA GLU A 105 17.13 -7.34 -16.69
C GLU A 105 16.01 -8.09 -17.43
N ALA A 106 16.27 -9.31 -17.90
CA ALA A 106 15.24 -10.16 -18.51
C ALA A 106 14.10 -10.49 -17.51
N MET A 107 14.45 -10.79 -16.26
CA MET A 107 13.47 -11.03 -15.19
C MET A 107 12.63 -9.78 -14.87
N CYS A 108 13.23 -8.59 -15.00
CA CYS A 108 12.50 -7.32 -14.87
C CYS A 108 11.46 -7.12 -15.99
N THR A 109 11.74 -7.58 -17.22
CA THR A 109 10.82 -7.44 -18.36
C THR A 109 9.73 -8.49 -18.38
N ASP A 110 10.05 -9.72 -17.98
CA ASP A 110 9.12 -10.86 -18.01
C ASP A 110 8.09 -10.80 -16.87
N GLY A 111 8.34 -10.00 -15.84
CA GLY A 111 7.47 -9.87 -14.67
C GLY A 111 7.52 -11.10 -13.75
N SER A 112 8.65 -11.82 -13.76
CA SER A 112 8.93 -12.94 -12.85
C SER A 112 9.07 -12.47 -11.39
N ASP A 113 9.38 -13.39 -10.47
CA ASP A 113 9.51 -13.08 -9.04
C ASP A 113 10.52 -11.93 -8.82
N PRO A 114 10.11 -10.81 -8.19
CA PRO A 114 11.01 -9.68 -7.93
C PRO A 114 12.18 -10.05 -7.00
N VAL A 115 12.05 -11.10 -6.20
CA VAL A 115 13.14 -11.60 -5.34
C VAL A 115 14.25 -12.22 -6.19
N ASP A 116 13.92 -13.01 -7.20
CA ASP A 116 14.89 -13.65 -8.10
C ASP A 116 15.62 -12.61 -8.98
N ALA A 117 14.91 -11.59 -9.44
CA ALA A 117 15.52 -10.48 -10.16
C ALA A 117 16.54 -9.73 -9.27
N ALA A 118 16.16 -9.42 -8.02
CA ALA A 118 17.04 -8.76 -7.06
C ALA A 118 18.28 -9.61 -6.73
N LEU A 119 18.16 -10.94 -6.67
CA LEU A 119 19.29 -11.84 -6.44
C LEU A 119 20.33 -11.78 -7.55
N CYS A 120 19.91 -11.67 -8.81
CA CYS A 120 20.84 -11.52 -9.93
C CYS A 120 21.64 -10.21 -9.82
N PHE A 121 20.97 -9.12 -9.44
CA PHE A 121 21.64 -7.84 -9.17
C PHE A 121 22.55 -7.88 -7.94
N TYR A 122 22.17 -8.60 -6.90
CA TYR A 122 22.99 -8.83 -5.71
C TYR A 122 24.28 -9.59 -6.06
N LYS A 123 24.18 -10.66 -6.87
CA LYS A 123 25.33 -11.41 -7.38
C LYS A 123 26.27 -10.52 -8.20
N ALA A 124 25.71 -9.67 -9.06
CA ALA A 124 26.48 -8.69 -9.84
C ALA A 124 27.19 -7.65 -8.94
N LEU A 125 26.58 -7.21 -7.84
CA LEU A 125 27.19 -6.27 -6.90
C LEU A 125 28.37 -6.88 -6.13
N LYS A 126 28.33 -8.18 -5.81
CA LYS A 126 29.40 -8.87 -5.08
C LYS A 126 30.70 -8.98 -5.88
N VAL A 127 30.59 -9.12 -7.19
CA VAL A 127 31.74 -9.26 -8.08
C VAL A 127 32.30 -7.93 -8.58
N TYR A 128 31.56 -6.84 -8.40
CA TYR A 128 31.92 -5.52 -8.93
C TYR A 128 32.82 -4.73 -7.95
N PRO A 129 33.93 -4.12 -8.42
CA PRO A 129 34.86 -3.41 -7.54
C PRO A 129 34.30 -2.12 -6.94
N GLN A 130 33.23 -1.55 -7.51
CA GLN A 130 32.62 -0.28 -7.05
C GLN A 130 31.08 -0.37 -6.97
N PRO A 131 30.51 -1.09 -5.98
CA PRO A 131 29.07 -1.35 -5.93
C PRO A 131 28.20 -0.08 -5.89
N ARG A 132 28.72 1.03 -5.35
CA ARG A 132 28.03 2.32 -5.26
C ARG A 132 27.71 2.93 -6.63
N GLU A 133 28.61 2.81 -7.60
CA GLU A 133 28.38 3.31 -8.96
C GLU A 133 27.28 2.49 -9.64
N LEU A 134 27.33 1.17 -9.48
CA LEU A 134 26.38 0.25 -10.07
C LEU A 134 24.94 0.46 -9.54
N ILE A 135 24.79 0.65 -8.22
CA ILE A 135 23.49 1.00 -7.61
C ILE A 135 22.92 2.28 -8.22
N SER A 136 23.77 3.30 -8.44
CA SER A 136 23.34 4.57 -9.03
C SER A 136 22.90 4.46 -10.49
N ILE A 137 23.39 3.45 -11.21
CA ILE A 137 22.96 3.12 -12.57
C ILE A 137 21.59 2.43 -12.50
N TYR A 138 21.42 1.43 -11.62
CA TYR A 138 20.14 0.75 -11.44
C TYR A 138 19.01 1.68 -10.99
N ASP A 139 19.30 2.65 -10.11
CA ASP A 139 18.36 3.71 -9.71
C ASP A 139 17.80 4.53 -10.88
N LYS A 140 18.55 4.59 -12.00
CA LYS A 140 18.21 5.35 -13.20
C LYS A 140 17.65 4.48 -14.33
N THR A 141 18.14 3.25 -14.47
CA THR A 141 17.81 2.37 -15.61
C THR A 141 16.62 1.46 -15.32
N VAL A 142 16.45 1.02 -14.08
CA VAL A 142 15.30 0.19 -13.70
C VAL A 142 14.07 1.11 -13.63
N PRO A 143 13.00 0.81 -14.39
CA PRO A 143 11.83 1.65 -14.42
C PRO A 143 11.23 1.72 -13.02
N LYS A 144 11.24 2.93 -12.44
CA LYS A 144 10.45 3.26 -11.27
C LYS A 144 9.01 2.97 -11.64
N VAL A 145 8.42 1.94 -11.03
CA VAL A 145 7.00 1.63 -11.19
C VAL A 145 6.22 2.77 -10.56
N ARG A 146 6.15 3.89 -11.29
CA ARG A 146 5.18 4.94 -11.10
C ARG A 146 3.88 4.28 -11.48
N ARG A 147 3.11 3.84 -10.48
CA ARG A 147 1.73 3.44 -10.70
C ARG A 147 1.07 4.53 -11.54
N ILE A 148 0.76 4.18 -12.78
CA ILE A 148 -0.02 5.01 -13.68
C ILE A 148 -1.32 5.30 -12.92
N ASN A 149 -1.50 6.57 -12.56
CA ASN A 149 -2.75 7.09 -12.03
C ASN A 149 -3.84 6.83 -13.06
N ILE A 150 -4.62 5.78 -12.83
CA ILE A 150 -5.99 5.72 -13.31
C ILE A 150 -6.84 6.00 -12.07
N CYS A 151 -7.71 6.99 -12.22
CA CYS A 151 -8.71 7.49 -11.26
C CYS A 151 -8.28 8.66 -10.37
N SER A 152 -8.77 9.83 -10.79
CA SER A 152 -9.18 10.97 -9.98
C SER A 152 -9.71 10.58 -8.59
N ASP A 153 -9.27 11.36 -7.60
CA ASP A 153 -9.89 11.56 -6.30
C ASP A 153 -9.91 10.37 -5.34
N THR A 154 -8.76 10.09 -4.73
CA THR A 154 -8.69 9.82 -3.28
C THR A 154 -7.27 10.07 -2.79
N GLU A 155 -7.12 11.01 -1.85
CA GLU A 155 -5.95 11.21 -1.01
C GLU A 155 -5.74 9.98 -0.10
N PHE A 156 -5.28 8.87 -0.68
CA PHE A 156 -4.97 7.63 0.05
C PHE A 156 -3.93 6.80 -0.70
N PHE A 157 -2.91 7.44 -1.24
CA PHE A 157 -1.68 6.74 -1.56
C PHE A 157 -0.58 7.32 -0.71
N ALA A 158 -0.40 6.66 0.45
CA ALA A 158 0.81 6.74 1.21
C ALA A 158 2.01 6.74 0.27
N ASN A 159 2.96 7.63 0.54
CA ASN A 159 4.29 7.65 -0.03
C ASN A 159 4.86 6.23 -0.09
N ALA A 160 4.71 5.59 -1.24
CA ALA A 160 5.28 4.29 -1.59
C ALA A 160 5.80 4.45 -3.02
N ASP A 161 6.71 5.40 -3.16
CA ASP A 161 7.38 5.76 -4.41
C ASP A 161 8.74 5.03 -4.48
N VAL A 162 8.76 3.76 -4.05
CA VAL A 162 9.99 2.95 -3.99
C VAL A 162 9.80 1.64 -4.75
N GLN A 163 10.85 1.27 -5.47
CA GLN A 163 10.85 0.22 -6.48
C GLN A 163 10.89 -1.14 -5.77
N PRO A 164 9.98 -2.09 -6.03
CA PRO A 164 9.94 -3.35 -5.29
C PRO A 164 11.27 -4.11 -5.39
N ILE A 165 11.94 -4.06 -6.55
CA ILE A 165 13.22 -4.74 -6.78
C ILE A 165 14.39 -4.06 -6.05
N LEU A 166 14.45 -2.71 -6.05
CA LEU A 166 15.53 -2.01 -5.34
C LEU A 166 15.35 -2.02 -3.82
N ASP A 167 14.12 -2.05 -3.31
CA ASP A 167 13.85 -2.25 -1.88
C ASP A 167 14.31 -3.62 -1.41
N ILE A 168 13.99 -4.67 -2.19
CA ILE A 168 14.46 -6.03 -1.92
C ILE A 168 15.99 -6.10 -2.01
N LEU A 169 16.60 -5.43 -3.00
CA LEU A 169 18.05 -5.39 -3.14
C LEU A 169 18.72 -4.66 -1.96
N ALA A 170 18.16 -3.54 -1.51
CA ALA A 170 18.63 -2.82 -0.33
C ALA A 170 18.52 -3.68 0.93
N GLU A 171 17.45 -4.48 1.05
CA GLU A 171 17.32 -5.46 2.12
C GLU A 171 18.36 -6.58 2.04
N MET A 172 18.66 -7.11 0.84
CA MET A 172 19.74 -8.10 0.65
C MET A 172 21.10 -7.54 1.05
N ILE A 173 21.40 -6.28 0.67
CA ILE A 173 22.63 -5.58 1.05
C ILE A 173 22.68 -5.34 2.56
N ALA A 174 21.57 -5.04 3.22
CA ALA A 174 21.53 -4.84 4.67
C ALA A 174 21.77 -6.14 5.47
N VAL A 175 21.41 -7.29 4.88
CA VAL A 175 21.65 -8.62 5.47
C VAL A 175 23.09 -9.07 5.32
N ASP A 176 23.79 -8.63 4.26
CA ASP A 176 25.19 -8.98 4.00
C ASP A 176 26.15 -7.82 4.29
N PRO A 177 26.89 -7.84 5.41
CA PRO A 177 27.78 -6.75 5.82
C PRO A 177 29.05 -6.61 4.95
N ASP A 178 29.37 -7.58 4.08
CA ASP A 178 30.57 -7.52 3.25
C ASP A 178 30.41 -6.54 2.07
N ILE A 179 29.19 -6.11 1.76
CA ILE A 179 28.94 -5.03 0.79
C ILE A 179 28.95 -3.69 1.54
N HIS A 180 30.10 -3.01 1.56
CA HIS A 180 30.22 -1.67 2.14
C HIS A 180 29.48 -0.60 1.31
N VAL A 181 28.18 -0.42 1.56
CA VAL A 181 27.37 0.72 1.09
C VAL A 181 27.19 1.70 2.24
N SER A 182 28.28 2.28 2.76
CA SER A 182 28.16 3.26 3.86
C SER A 182 27.60 4.59 3.33
N GLY A 183 26.35 4.88 3.67
CA GLY A 183 25.71 6.12 3.27
C GLY A 183 24.34 6.41 3.89
N SER A 184 24.18 6.29 5.21
CA SER A 184 23.50 7.30 6.06
C SER A 184 23.45 6.84 7.54
N SER A 185 24.61 6.79 8.20
CA SER A 185 24.64 6.92 9.66
C SER A 185 24.49 8.41 9.97
N SER A 186 23.30 8.83 10.41
CA SER A 186 23.16 10.11 11.11
C SER A 186 23.83 9.97 12.47
N ASP A 187 25.17 10.08 12.48
CA ASP A 187 26.00 10.16 13.67
C ASP A 187 26.36 11.64 13.89
N ALA A 188 25.56 12.30 14.73
CA ALA A 188 25.90 13.60 15.30
C ALA A 188 25.86 13.46 16.82
N GLY A 189 26.83 12.71 17.35
CA GLY A 189 27.13 12.63 18.77
C GLY A 189 28.63 12.71 19.01
N HIS A 190 29.20 13.92 18.99
CA HIS A 190 30.55 14.16 19.54
C HIS A 190 30.43 14.85 20.93
N PRO A 191 31.05 14.29 21.99
CA PRO A 191 31.10 14.89 23.33
C PRO A 191 32.33 15.81 23.55
N THR A 192 32.10 16.92 24.25
CA THR A 192 32.90 17.69 25.25
C THR A 192 34.44 17.86 25.22
N VAL A 193 34.83 19.07 25.69
CA VAL A 193 36.05 19.55 26.42
C VAL A 193 37.14 20.28 25.61
N GLU A 194 37.16 21.61 25.67
CA GLU A 194 37.98 22.44 26.59
C GLU A 194 37.30 23.80 26.84
#